data_AF-A0AAE0VXE9-F1
#
_entry.id   AF-A0AAE0VXE9-F1
#
_cell.length_a   1.000
_cell.length_b   1.000
_cell.length_c   1.000
_cell.angle_alpha   90.00
_cell.angle_beta   90.00
_cell.angle_gamma   90.00
#
_symmetry.space_group_name_H-M   'P 1'
#
loop_
_entity.id
_entity.type
_entity.pdbx_description
1 polymer ?
#
loop_
_entity_poly.entity_id
_entity_poly.type
_entity_poly.pdbx_seq_one_letter_code
_entity_poly.pdbx_strand_id
1 'polypeptide(L)' 'MGLLVLHAARTLAEYSNSKIARENLDIFGDAWESQINDLSVLVKEVNDFCQGKTDKPVYMSLPRPGVSIT' A
#
# COMPACT_ATOMS: atom_id res chain seq x y z
N MET A 1 -4.69 -4.61 -13.28
CA MET A 1 -4.48 -3.28 -13.89
C MET A 1 -3.21 -3.19 -14.75
N GLY A 2 -2.11 -3.91 -14.45
CA GLY A 2 -0.88 -3.87 -15.26
C GLY A 2 -1.04 -4.08 -16.79
N LEU A 3 -1.94 -4.98 -17.24
CA LEU A 3 -2.23 -5.13 -18.68
C LEU A 3 -2.90 -3.89 -19.29
N LEU A 4 -3.73 -3.17 -18.54
CA LEU A 4 -4.38 -1.94 -19.01
C LEU A 4 -3.35 -0.81 -19.18
N VAL A 5 -2.37 -0.71 -18.27
CA VAL A 5 -1.24 0.21 -18.41
C VAL A 5 -0.46 -0.09 -19.70
N LEU A 6 -0.17 -1.36 -19.97
CA LEU A 6 0.51 -1.77 -21.20
C LEU A 6 -0.27 -1.39 -22.46
N HIS A 7 -1.58 -1.64 -22.48
CA HIS A 7 -2.43 -1.25 -23.60
C HIS A 7 -2.52 0.27 -23.77
N ALA A 8 -2.63 1.04 -22.68
CA ALA A 8 -2.63 2.50 -22.72
C ALA A 8 -1.31 3.06 -23.24
N ALA A 9 -0.17 2.49 -22.82
CA ALA A 9 1.15 2.88 -23.29
C ALA A 9 1.30 2.61 -24.79
N ARG A 10 0.80 1.48 -25.27
CA ARG A 10 0.77 1.18 -26.71
C ARG A 10 -0.08 2.19 -27.48
N THR A 11 -1.28 2.52 -26.99
CA THR A 11 -2.13 3.54 -27.61
C THR A 11 -1.43 4.90 -27.68
N LEU A 12 -0.72 5.31 -26.62
CA LEU A 12 0.06 6.55 -26.66
C LEU A 12 1.23 6.48 -27.64
N ALA A 13 1.90 5.34 -27.76
CA ALA A 13 2.97 5.15 -28.74
C ALA A 13 2.45 5.26 -30.19
N GLU A 14 1.25 4.74 -30.47
CA GLU A 14 0.59 4.87 -31.77
C GLU A 14 0.10 6.31 -32.04
N TYR A 15 -0.30 7.05 -31.00
CA TYR A 15 -0.82 8.42 -31.10
C TYR A 15 -0.06 9.40 -30.18
N SER A 16 1.23 9.61 -30.44
CA SER A 16 2.15 10.32 -29.52
C SER A 16 1.79 11.78 -29.18
N ASN A 17 1.05 12.46 -30.04
CA ASN A 17 0.57 13.83 -29.80
C ASN A 17 -0.83 13.90 -29.15
N SER A 18 -1.48 12.75 -28.91
CA SER A 18 -2.83 12.71 -28.35
C SER A 18 -2.82 13.01 -26.87
N LYS A 19 -3.43 14.14 -26.48
CA LYS A 19 -3.62 14.51 -25.08
C LYS A 19 -4.42 13.45 -24.32
N ILE A 20 -5.47 12.91 -24.92
CA ILE A 20 -6.34 11.89 -24.31
C ILE A 20 -5.56 10.59 -24.09
N ALA A 21 -4.73 10.17 -25.04
CA ALA A 21 -3.91 8.96 -24.88
C ALA A 21 -2.90 9.10 -23.73
N ARG A 22 -2.36 10.31 -23.53
CA ARG A 22 -1.47 10.62 -22.42
C ARG A 22 -2.19 10.58 -21.08
N GLU A 23 -3.30 11.31 -20.96
CA GLU A 23 -4.12 11.31 -19.74
C GLU A 23 -4.60 9.90 -19.37
N ASN A 24 -4.97 9.09 -20.37
CA ASN A 24 -5.37 7.71 -20.16
C ASN A 24 -4.23 6.85 -19.58
N LEU A 25 -3.00 7.03 -20.07
CA LEU A 25 -1.83 6.33 -19.51
C LEU A 25 -1.56 6.78 -18.07
N ASP A 26 -1.63 8.09 -17.80
CA ASP A 26 -1.40 8.65 -16.47
C ASP A 26 -2.40 8.07 -15.45
N ILE A 27 -3.70 8.08 -15.78
CA ILE A 27 -4.76 7.53 -14.92
C ILE A 27 -4.53 6.04 -14.62
N PHE A 28 -4.20 5.24 -15.63
CA PHE A 28 -3.95 3.81 -15.40
C PHE A 28 -2.65 3.58 -14.63
N GLY A 29 -1.63 4.42 -14.83
CA GLY A 29 -0.39 4.40 -14.08
C GLY A 29 -0.63 4.64 -12.59
N ASP A 30 -1.29 5.74 -12.25
CA ASP A 30 -1.63 6.12 -10.87
C ASP A 30 -2.46 5.03 -10.18
N ALA A 31 -3.46 4.48 -10.88
CA ALA A 31 -4.29 3.41 -10.35
C ALA A 31 -3.50 2.12 -10.11
N TRP A 32 -2.54 1.80 -10.98
CA TRP A 32 -1.69 0.62 -10.81
C TRP A 32 -0.70 0.80 -9.66
N GLU A 33 -0.08 1.97 -9.53
CA GLU A 33 0.82 2.28 -8.42
C GLU A 33 0.09 2.17 -7.07
N SER A 34 -1.11 2.74 -6.97
CA SER A 34 -1.96 2.64 -5.78
C SER A 34 -2.23 1.18 -5.39
N GLN A 35 -2.62 0.33 -6.35
CA GLN A 35 -2.86 -1.10 -6.09
C GLN A 35 -1.61 -1.86 -5.63
N ILE A 36 -0.44 -1.53 -6.18
CA ILE A 36 0.82 -2.15 -5.75
C ILE A 36 1.20 -1.73 -4.33
N ASN A 37 0.95 -0.46 -3.97
CA ASN A 37 1.16 0.01 -2.61
C ASN A 37 0.23 -0.70 -1.62
N ASP A 38 -1.06 -0.80 -1.92
CA ASP A 38 -2.04 -1.51 -1.09
C ASP A 38 -1.64 -2.99 -0.90
N LEU A 39 -1.22 -3.65 -1.98
CA LEU A 39 -0.75 -5.03 -1.91
C LEU A 39 0.51 -5.16 -1.05
N SER A 40 1.43 -4.19 -1.12
CA SER A 40 2.66 -4.17 -0.32
C SER A 40 2.34 -4.04 1.17
N VAL A 41 1.37 -3.20 1.54
CA VAL A 41 0.87 -3.08 2.91
C VAL A 41 0.27 -4.40 3.37
N LEU A 42 -0.62 -5.01 2.58
CA LEU A 42 -1.25 -6.28 2.92
C LEU A 42 -0.23 -7.41 3.13
N VAL A 43 0.78 -7.49 2.26
CA VAL A 43 1.87 -8.48 2.38
C VAL A 43 2.63 -8.27 3.69
N LYS A 44 2.90 -7.02 4.07
CA LYS A 44 3.56 -6.70 5.34
C LYS A 44 2.69 -7.12 6.52
N GLU A 45 1.40 -6.83 6.51
CA GLU A 45 0.46 -7.22 7.56
C GLU A 45 0.40 -8.75 7.74
N VAL A 46 0.29 -9.49 6.63
CA VAL A 46 0.30 -10.96 6.64
C VAL A 46 1.63 -11.47 7.19
N ASN A 47 2.76 -10.90 6.76
CA ASN A 47 4.07 -11.29 7.25
C ASN A 47 4.22 -11.01 8.76
N ASP A 48 3.79 -9.84 9.23
CA ASP A 48 3.87 -9.49 10.65
C ASP A 48 2.98 -10.40 11.50
N PHE A 49 1.78 -10.76 11.01
CA PHE A 49 0.92 -11.76 11.63
C PHE A 49 1.60 -13.14 11.71
N CYS A 50 2.16 -13.64 10.61
CA CYS A 50 2.87 -14.92 10.58
C CYS A 50 4.11 -14.94 11.49
N GLN A 51 4.80 -13.80 11.63
CA GLN A 51 5.96 -13.65 12.53
C GLN A 51 5.56 -13.48 14.00
N GLY A 52 4.26 -13.47 14.33
CA GLY A 52 3.79 -13.28 15.69
C GLY A 52 4.13 -11.90 16.26
N LYS A 53 4.35 -10.90 15.39
CA LYS A 53 4.41 -9.49 15.79
C LYS A 53 3.00 -9.02 16.08
N THR A 54 2.42 -9.55 17.15
CA THR A 54 1.22 -8.97 17.75
C THR A 54 1.63 -7.65 18.40
N ASP A 55 0.77 -6.63 18.33
CA ASP A 55 0.85 -5.47 19.22
C ASP A 55 0.97 -6.04 20.63
N LYS A 56 2.18 -5.95 21.23
CA LYS A 56 2.42 -6.54 22.54
C LYS A 56 1.40 -5.88 23.45
N PRO A 57 0.48 -6.62 24.10
CA PRO A 57 -0.40 -5.99 25.06
C PRO A 57 0.52 -5.29 26.04
N VAL A 58 0.47 -3.96 26.05
CA VAL A 58 1.17 -3.16 27.05
C VAL A 58 0.71 -3.78 28.35
N TYR A 59 1.63 -4.46 29.03
CA TYR A 59 1.32 -5.15 30.26
C TYR A 59 0.90 -4.05 31.23
N MET A 60 -0.40 -3.83 31.33
CA MET A 60 -1.06 -3.06 32.37
C MET A 60 -0.90 -3.90 33.64
N SER A 61 0.33 -4.10 34.10
CA SER A 61 0.55 -4.44 35.49
C SER A 61 -0.15 -3.38 36.28
N LEU A 62 -1.08 -3.79 37.13
CA LEU A 62 -1.46 -2.99 38.28
C LEU A 62 -0.15 -2.53 38.97
N PRO A 63 -0.08 -1.27 39.43
CA PRO A 63 1.09 -0.79 40.16
C PRO A 63 1.43 -1.81 41.26
N ARG A 64 2.70 -2.18 41.41
CA ARG A 64 3.10 -3.09 42.47
C ARG A 64 2.62 -2.51 43.81
N PRO A 65 1.96 -3.30 44.68
CA PRO A 65 1.58 -2.82 46.01
C PRO A 65 2.82 -2.24 46.71
N GLY A 66 2.80 -0.93 46.98
CA GLY A 66 3.91 -0.23 47.65
C GLY A 66 4.57 0.92 46.90
N VAL A 67 4.19 1.25 45.67
CA VAL A 67 4.66 2.49 45.02
C VAL A 67 3.69 3.63 45.34
N SER A 68 3.98 4.39 46.41
CA SER A 68 3.37 5.70 46.59
C SER A 68 3.89 6.63 45.50
N ILE A 69 3.01 7.08 44.61
CA ILE A 69 3.23 8.28 43.81
C ILE A 69 3.38 9.46 44.79
N THR A 70 4.63 9.88 44.99
CA THR A 70 4.98 11.10 45.72
C THR A 70 5.19 12.21 44.72
#